data_AF-A0A920DYV8-F1
#
_entry.id   AF-A0A920DYV8-F1
#
_cell.length_a   1.000
_cell.length_b   1.000
_cell.length_c   1.000
_cell.angle_alpha   90.00
_cell.angle_beta   90.00
_cell.angle_gamma   90.00
#
_symmetry.space_group_name_H-M   'P 1'
#
loop_
_entity.id
_entity.type
_entity.pdbx_description
1 polymer ?
#
loop_
_entity_poly.entity_id
_entity_poly.type
_entity_poly.pdbx_seq_one_letter_code
_entity_poly.pdbx_strand_id
1 'polypeptide(L)' 'MEKNFPNQRLDLENLIIYFDNTFICFKFDEDGRGPGISSFTLGVDNPENIYKRANDLGLVKNETIIIGGVKFNLI' A
#
# COMPACT_ATOMS: atom_id res chain seq x y z
N MET A 1 24.83 -11.44 -2.22
CA MET A 1 24.65 -10.45 -3.30
C MET A 1 23.71 -9.40 -2.77
N GLU A 2 24.21 -8.21 -2.45
CA GLU A 2 23.35 -7.07 -2.13
C GLU A 2 22.59 -6.68 -3.40
N LYS A 3 21.26 -6.70 -3.33
CA LYS A 3 20.43 -6.09 -4.36
C LYS A 3 20.54 -4.57 -4.15
N ASN A 4 21.42 -3.93 -4.90
CA ASN A 4 21.39 -2.48 -5.05
C ASN A 4 20.09 -2.12 -5.80
N PHE A 5 19.21 -1.38 -5.14
CA PHE A 5 18.00 -0.82 -5.73
C PHE A 5 18.25 0.67 -6.02
N PRO A 6 18.66 1.04 -7.24
CA PRO A 6 19.26 2.34 -7.51
C PRO A 6 18.32 3.56 -7.40
N ASN A 7 17.00 3.39 -7.24
CA ASN A 7 16.05 4.52 -7.24
C ASN A 7 15.06 4.51 -6.07
N GLN A 8 15.55 4.26 -4.86
CA GLN A 8 14.74 4.47 -3.66
C GLN A 8 14.81 5.94 -3.23
N ARG A 9 13.68 6.65 -3.29
CA ARG A 9 13.55 8.03 -2.79
C ARG A 9 12.59 8.07 -1.61
N LEU A 10 13.02 8.69 -0.52
CA LEU A 10 12.20 8.95 0.65
C LEU A 10 11.63 10.38 0.56
N ASP A 11 10.31 10.50 0.68
CA ASP A 11 9.62 11.75 0.95
C ASP A 11 9.04 11.66 2.37
N LEU A 12 9.74 12.29 3.31
CA LEU A 12 9.36 12.25 4.74
C LEU A 12 8.20 13.18 5.07
N GLU A 13 7.95 14.21 4.27
CA GLU A 13 6.85 15.14 4.49
C GLU A 13 5.51 14.45 4.21
N ASN A 14 5.46 13.70 3.11
CA ASN A 14 4.25 12.96 2.69
C ASN A 14 4.24 11.50 3.13
N LEU A 15 5.28 11.05 3.83
CA LEU A 15 5.53 9.65 4.20
C LEU A 15 5.37 8.71 3.00
N ILE A 16 6.16 8.93 1.95
CA ILE A 16 6.18 8.11 0.75
C ILE A 16 7.57 7.52 0.56
N ILE A 17 7.60 6.23 0.25
CA ILE A 17 8.78 5.54 -0.26
C ILE A 17 8.54 5.26 -1.73
N TYR A 18 9.35 5.84 -2.59
CA TYR A 18 9.36 5.54 -4.03
C TYR A 18 10.32 4.40 -4.32
N PHE A 19 9.92 3.53 -5.23
CA PHE A 19 10.73 2.48 -5.86
C PHE A 19 10.69 2.69 -7.38
N ASP A 20 11.41 1.87 -8.14
CA ASP A 20 11.62 2.04 -9.59
C ASP A 20 10.32 2.34 -10.38
N ASN A 21 9.27 1.54 -10.18
CA ASN A 21 7.96 1.68 -10.85
C ASN A 21 6.78 1.70 -9.87
N THR A 22 7.02 1.82 -8.57
CA THR A 22 5.97 1.72 -7.54
C THR A 22 6.28 2.66 -6.38
N PHE A 23 5.31 2.86 -5.50
CA PHE A 23 5.51 3.60 -4.27
C PHE A 23 4.65 3.00 -3.16
N ILE A 24 5.08 3.25 -1.92
CA ILE A 24 4.29 2.98 -0.72
C ILE A 24 4.05 4.32 -0.03
N CYS A 25 2.80 4.71 0.16
CA CYS A 25 2.43 5.86 0.99
C CYS A 25 1.78 5.38 2.28
N PHE A 26 2.25 5.92 3.40
CA PHE A 26 1.71 5.65 4.74
C PHE A 26 0.65 6.70 5.08
N LYS A 27 -0.57 6.26 5.39
CA LYS A 27 -1.65 7.17 5.83
C LYS A 27 -1.90 7.01 7.32
N PHE A 28 -1.88 8.14 8.02
CA PHE A 28 -2.26 8.21 9.43
C PHE A 28 -3.75 7.91 9.62
N ASP A 29 -4.10 7.57 10.84
CA ASP A 29 -5.46 7.20 11.20
C ASP A 29 -6.38 8.43 11.25
N GLU A 30 -7.50 8.35 10.53
CA GLU A 30 -8.61 9.31 10.59
C GLU A 30 -9.84 8.69 11.30
N ASP A 31 -9.83 7.39 11.63
CA ASP A 31 -10.99 6.66 12.16
C ASP A 31 -10.95 6.36 13.67
N GLY A 32 -9.93 6.86 14.37
CA GLY A 32 -9.91 6.98 15.84
C GLY A 32 -9.47 5.73 16.59
N ARG A 33 -8.77 4.79 15.94
CA ARG A 33 -8.22 3.56 16.52
C ARG A 33 -6.89 3.77 17.24
N GLY A 34 -6.27 4.94 17.10
CA GLY A 34 -5.09 5.36 17.84
C GLY A 34 -3.91 5.71 16.94
N PRO A 35 -2.73 5.96 17.52
CA PRO A 35 -1.54 6.30 16.74
C PRO A 35 -1.08 5.08 15.93
N GLY A 36 -1.22 5.14 14.60
CA GLY A 36 -0.80 4.06 13.71
C GLY A 36 -1.15 4.31 12.24
N ILE A 37 -0.61 3.45 11.37
CA ILE A 37 -0.93 3.46 9.94
C ILE A 37 -2.28 2.77 9.76
N SER A 38 -3.26 3.49 9.20
CA SER A 38 -4.60 2.97 8.95
C SER A 38 -4.72 2.34 7.56
N SER A 39 -3.88 2.77 6.62
CA SER A 39 -3.85 2.28 5.25
C SER A 39 -2.51 2.49 4.55
N PHE A 40 -2.26 1.65 3.55
CA PHE A 40 -1.19 1.80 2.57
C PHE A 40 -1.76 2.09 1.20
N THR A 41 -1.11 3.00 0.47
CA THR A 41 -1.37 3.17 -0.97
C THR A 41 -0.18 2.62 -1.75
N LEU A 42 -0.47 1.76 -2.73
CA LEU A 42 0.50 1.10 -3.59
C LEU A 42 0.31 1.54 -5.04
N GLY A 43 1.34 2.11 -5.64
CA GLY A 43 1.38 2.31 -7.10
C GLY A 43 1.65 0.98 -7.81
N VAL A 44 0.77 0.53 -8.71
CA VAL A 44 0.90 -0.79 -9.35
C VAL A 44 0.56 -0.75 -10.84
N ASP A 45 1.27 -1.53 -11.65
CA ASP A 45 1.06 -1.54 -13.11
C ASP A 45 -0.31 -2.10 -13.53
N ASN A 46 -0.91 -3.00 -12.73
CA ASN A 46 -2.18 -3.64 -13.04
C ASN A 46 -3.04 -3.82 -11.77
N PRO A 47 -3.71 -2.75 -11.31
CA PRO A 47 -4.50 -2.78 -10.08
C PRO A 47 -5.68 -3.76 -10.16
N GLU A 48 -6.29 -3.94 -11.33
CA GLU A 48 -7.43 -4.83 -11.53
C GLU A 48 -7.07 -6.30 -11.29
N ASN A 49 -5.94 -6.76 -11.84
CA ASN A 49 -5.51 -8.15 -11.67
C ASN A 49 -5.13 -8.44 -10.21
N ILE A 50 -4.47 -7.50 -9.55
CA ILE A 50 -4.13 -7.61 -8.12
C ILE A 50 -5.41 -7.65 -7.28
N TYR A 51 -6.36 -6.76 -7.56
CA TYR A 51 -7.65 -6.74 -6.87
C TYR A 51 -8.41 -8.05 -7.06
N LYS A 52 -8.49 -8.56 -8.30
CA LYS A 52 -9.10 -9.86 -8.61
C LYS A 52 -8.44 -10.97 -7.79
N ARG A 53 -7.11 -11.01 -7.74
CA ARG A 53 -6.40 -12.02 -6.95
C ARG A 53 -6.67 -11.89 -5.45
N ALA A 54 -6.73 -10.68 -4.91
CA ALA A 54 -7.09 -10.43 -3.52
C ALA A 54 -8.52 -10.89 -3.21
N ASN A 55 -9.46 -10.65 -4.14
CA ASN A 55 -10.83 -11.12 -4.03
C ASN A 55 -10.92 -12.65 -4.07
N ASP A 56 -10.21 -13.30 -4.99
CA ASP A 56 -10.11 -14.77 -5.10
C ASP A 56 -9.54 -15.41 -3.82
N LEU A 57 -8.75 -14.66 -3.04
CA LEU A 57 -8.18 -15.05 -1.75
C LEU A 57 -9.05 -14.68 -0.54
N GLY A 58 -10.21 -14.05 -0.74
CA GLY A 58 -11.10 -13.61 0.34
C GLY A 58 -10.56 -12.44 1.17
N LEU A 59 -9.63 -11.66 0.62
CA LEU A 59 -8.99 -10.52 1.31
C LEU A 59 -9.73 -9.20 1.06
N VAL A 60 -10.81 -9.21 0.28
CA VAL A 60 -11.59 -8.01 -0.02
C VAL A 60 -12.80 -7.94 0.90
N LYS A 61 -12.98 -6.79 1.58
CA LYS A 61 -14.15 -6.50 2.41
C LYS A 61 -14.63 -5.09 2.10
N ASN A 62 -15.91 -4.94 1.78
CA ASN A 62 -16.51 -3.66 1.38
C ASN A 62 -15.66 -2.95 0.31
N GLU A 63 -15.34 -3.67 -0.76
CA GLU A 63 -14.55 -3.18 -1.90
C GLU A 63 -13.10 -2.75 -1.57
N THR A 64 -12.63 -3.02 -0.35
CA THR A 64 -11.29 -2.67 0.12
C THR A 64 -10.47 -3.93 0.37
N ILE A 65 -9.21 -3.97 -0.08
CA ILE A 65 -8.28 -5.05 0.26
C ILE A 65 -7.85 -4.86 1.72
N ILE A 66 -8.05 -5.88 2.56
CA ILE A 66 -7.70 -5.86 3.98
C ILE A 66 -6.79 -7.05 4.30
N ILE A 67 -5.58 -6.76 4.80
CA ILE A 67 -4.62 -7.76 5.24
C ILE A 67 -4.20 -7.41 6.67
N GLY A 68 -4.42 -8.34 7.61
CA GLY A 68 -4.06 -8.13 9.02
C GLY A 68 -4.75 -6.93 9.69
N GLY A 69 -5.91 -6.51 9.19
CA GLY A 69 -6.65 -5.35 9.69
C GLY A 69 -6.24 -4.01 9.08
N VAL A 70 -5.27 -3.99 8.16
CA VAL A 70 -4.80 -2.78 7.45
C VAL A 70 -5.40 -2.72 6.05
N LYS A 71 -5.81 -1.52 5.61
CA LYS A 71 -6.39 -1.27 4.29
C LYS A 71 -5.29 -1.06 3.25
N PHE A 72 -5.46 -1.62 2.05
CA PHE A 72 -4.57 -1.44 0.91
C PHE A 72 -5.31 -0.82 -0.26
N ASN A 73 -4.87 0.35 -0.68
CA ASN A 73 -5.39 1.09 -1.83
C ASN A 73 -4.42 0.92 -3.00
N LEU A 74 -4.94 0.57 -4.18
CA LEU A 74 -4.14 0.42 -5.39
C LEU A 74 -4.34 1.65 -6.27
N ILE A 75 -3.26 2.21 -6.81
CA ILE A 75 -3.25 3.32 -7.78
C ILE A 75 -2.48 2.89 -9.02
#